data_AF-A0A2D5ZTK9-F1
#
_entry.id   AF-A0A2D5ZTK9-F1
#
_cell.length_a   1.000
_cell.length_b   1.000
_cell.length_c   1.000
_cell.angle_alpha   90.00
_cell.angle_beta   90.00
_cell.angle_gamma   90.00
#
_symmetry.space_group_name_H-M   'P 1'
#
loop_
_entity.id
_entity.type
_entity.pdbx_description
1 polymer ?
#
loop_
_entity_poly.entity_id
_entity_poly.type
_entity_poly.pdbx_seq_one_letter_code
_entity_poly.pdbx_strand_id
1 'polypeptide(L)' 'MNSKNLALEKAIKIAGAQTKLSKAIGSSQQNISYWLRTGKVAPDKVILIERVTGVSRHELRPDIYPPEDTKQAA' A
#
# COMPACT_ATOMS: atom_id res chain seq x y z
N MET A 1 7.01 18.20 -0.80
CA MET A 1 6.15 17.03 -1.13
C MET A 1 6.91 15.79 -0.68
N ASN A 2 6.37 15.01 0.26
CA ASN A 2 7.05 13.87 0.89
C ASN A 2 7.10 12.67 -0.07
N SER A 3 8.20 12.52 -0.81
CA SER A 3 8.38 11.56 -1.91
C SER A 3 8.56 10.09 -1.51
N LYS A 4 7.85 9.58 -0.48
CA LYS A 4 8.15 8.23 0.07
C LYS A 4 6.99 7.24 0.12
N ASN A 5 5.89 7.47 -0.60
CA ASN A 5 4.75 6.55 -0.62
C ASN A 5 4.15 6.33 -2.01
N LEU A 6 4.99 6.24 -3.05
CA LEU A 6 4.55 6.03 -4.43
C LEU A 6 3.56 4.86 -4.57
N ALA A 7 3.79 3.77 -3.85
CA ALA A 7 2.90 2.60 -3.86
C ALA A 7 1.51 2.89 -3.25
N LEU A 8 1.46 3.56 -2.11
CA LEU A 8 0.19 3.92 -1.46
C LEU A 8 -0.55 5.02 -2.25
N GLU A 9 0.17 5.98 -2.82
CA GLU A 9 -0.39 7.00 -3.72
C GLU A 9 -0.98 6.38 -4.98
N LYS A 10 -0.28 5.40 -5.58
CA LYS A 10 -0.78 4.60 -6.70
C LYS A 10 -2.06 3.85 -6.30
N ALA A 11 -2.08 3.21 -5.14
CA ALA A 11 -3.27 2.54 -4.62
C ALA A 11 -4.45 3.52 -4.45
N ILE A 12 -4.21 4.72 -3.91
CA ILE A 12 -5.22 5.78 -3.77
C ILE A 12 -5.74 6.22 -5.14
N LYS A 13 -4.86 6.38 -6.12
CA LYS A 13 -5.22 6.78 -7.49
C LYS A 13 -6.09 5.72 -8.17
N ILE A 14 -5.75 4.43 -8.02
CA ILE A 14 -6.55 3.31 -8.55
C ILE A 14 -7.92 3.25 -7.88
N ALA A 15 -7.97 3.41 -6.55
CA ALA A 15 -9.24 3.48 -5.82
C ALA A 15 -10.03 4.78 -6.08
N GLY A 16 -9.39 5.80 -6.65
CA GLY A 16 -9.94 7.11 -7.01
C GLY A 16 -9.94 8.16 -5.90
N ALA A 17 -9.89 7.78 -4.62
CA ALA A 17 -9.77 8.69 -3.49
C ALA A 17 -9.33 7.97 -2.21
N GLN A 18 -8.76 8.70 -1.25
CA GLN A 18 -8.36 8.12 0.05
C GLN A 18 -9.57 7.55 0.81
N THR A 19 -10.72 8.22 0.76
CA THR A 19 -11.97 7.76 1.38
C THR A 19 -12.54 6.52 0.72
N LYS A 20 -12.38 6.37 -0.60
CA LYS A 20 -12.80 5.16 -1.33
C LYS A 20 -11.91 3.98 -0.97
N LEU A 21 -10.59 4.18 -0.97
CA LEU A 21 -9.63 3.16 -0.54
C LEU A 21 -9.89 2.72 0.90
N SER A 22 -10.05 3.67 1.82
CA SER A 22 -10.26 3.35 3.24
C SER A 22 -11.53 2.54 3.45
N LYS A 23 -12.65 2.90 2.79
CA LYS A 23 -13.90 2.13 2.83
C LYS A 23 -13.73 0.72 2.27
N ALA A 24 -13.02 0.57 1.15
CA ALA A 24 -12.79 -0.74 0.52
C ALA A 24 -12.00 -1.72 1.40
N ILE A 25 -11.10 -1.20 2.25
CA ILE A 25 -10.25 -2.03 3.14
C ILE A 25 -10.72 -2.04 4.60
N GLY A 26 -11.90 -1.47 4.90
CA GLY A 26 -12.42 -1.38 6.28
C GLY A 26 -11.53 -0.55 7.22
N SER A 27 -11.10 0.62 6.76
CA SER A 27 -10.24 1.56 7.51
C SER A 27 -10.76 3.00 7.41
N SER A 28 -10.15 3.91 8.17
CA SER A 28 -10.47 5.34 8.16
C SER A 28 -9.61 6.11 7.15
N GLN A 29 -10.11 7.24 6.64
CA GLN A 29 -9.30 8.11 5.77
C GLN A 29 -8.09 8.70 6.54
N GLN A 30 -8.25 8.91 7.84
CA GLN A 30 -7.18 9.35 8.75
C GLN A 30 -6.04 8.34 8.80
N ASN A 31 -6.34 7.03 8.79
CA ASN A 31 -5.30 5.99 8.70
C ASN A 31 -4.53 6.08 7.38
N ILE A 32 -5.22 6.29 6.25
CA ILE A 32 -4.55 6.47 4.94
C ILE A 32 -3.62 7.69 4.98
N SER A 33 -4.10 8.83 5.50
CA SER A 33 -3.31 10.05 5.66
C SER A 33 -2.11 9.84 6.58
N TYR A 34 -2.30 9.11 7.68
CA TYR A 34 -1.22 8.73 8.58
C TYR A 34 -0.16 7.89 7.88
N TRP A 35 -0.54 6.87 7.11
CA TRP A 35 0.40 6.03 6.35
C TRP A 35 1.14 6.83 5.27
N LEU A 36 0.47 7.75 4.58
CA LEU A 36 1.09 8.67 3.63
C LEU A 36 2.15 9.56 4.30
N ARG A 37 1.94 9.94 5.56
CA ARG A 37 2.90 10.74 6.32
C ARG A 37 4.06 9.91 6.87
N THR A 38 3.80 8.68 7.33
CA THR A 38 4.80 7.85 8.01
C THR A 38 5.58 6.92 7.09
N GLY A 39 5.11 6.68 5.87
CA GLY A 39 5.74 5.70 4.97
C GLY A 39 5.33 4.25 5.23
N LYS A 40 4.42 4.01 6.18
CA LYS A 40 4.18 2.66 6.71
C LYS A 40 2.70 2.34 6.78
N VAL A 41 2.25 1.53 5.83
CA VAL A 41 0.92 0.89 5.82
C VAL A 41 0.85 -0.17 6.92
N ALA A 42 -0.28 -0.30 7.61
CA ALA A 42 -0.46 -1.34 8.62
C ALA A 42 -0.36 -2.75 8.00
N PRO A 43 0.38 -3.71 8.62
CA PRO A 43 0.62 -5.04 8.04
C PRO A 43 -0.65 -5.80 7.65
N ASP A 44 -1.69 -5.70 8.47
CA ASP A 44 -3.00 -6.33 8.29
C ASP A 44 -3.81 -5.73 7.13
N LYS A 45 -3.43 -4.53 6.66
CA LYS A 45 -4.10 -3.82 5.56
C LYS A 45 -3.38 -3.98 4.22
N VAL A 46 -2.12 -4.43 4.20
CA VAL A 46 -1.33 -4.58 2.97
C VAL A 46 -2.03 -5.51 1.96
N ILE A 47 -2.41 -6.71 2.40
CA ILE A 47 -3.06 -7.71 1.54
C ILE A 47 -4.43 -7.22 1.03
N LEU A 48 -5.16 -6.46 1.86
CA LEU A 48 -6.44 -5.88 1.43
C LEU A 48 -6.22 -4.81 0.36
N ILE A 49 -5.21 -3.94 0.52
CA ILE A 49 -4.87 -2.92 -0.48
C ILE A 49 -4.45 -3.58 -1.79
N GLU A 50 -3.61 -4.62 -1.73
CA GLU A 50 -3.20 -5.39 -2.92
C GLU A 50 -4.42 -6.00 -3.63
N ARG A 51 -5.34 -6.62 -2.89
CA ARG A 51 -6.56 -7.21 -3.48
C ARG A 51 -7.46 -6.20 -4.15
N VAL A 52 -7.63 -5.01 -3.58
CA VAL A 52 -8.57 -4.00 -4.12
C VAL A 52 -7.94 -3.09 -5.17
N THR A 53 -6.62 -2.94 -5.20
CA THR A 53 -5.92 -2.02 -6.10
C THR A 53 -4.95 -2.69 -7.07
N GLY A 54 -4.57 -3.94 -6.84
CA GLY A 54 -3.53 -4.63 -7.59
C GLY A 54 -2.11 -4.12 -7.33
N VAL A 55 -1.91 -3.18 -6.41
CA VAL A 55 -0.56 -2.72 -6.03
C VAL A 55 0.12 -3.79 -5.19
N SER A 56 1.31 -4.21 -5.62
CA SER A 56 2.04 -5.31 -5.00
C SER A 56 2.35 -5.04 -3.53
N ARG A 57 2.16 -6.05 -2.68
CA ARG A 57 2.56 -6.00 -1.27
C ARG A 57 4.05 -5.68 -1.08
N HIS A 58 4.88 -6.08 -2.05
CA HIS A 58 6.33 -5.82 -2.06
C HIS A 58 6.64 -4.34 -2.26
N GLU A 59 5.80 -3.61 -2.99
CA GLU A 59 5.92 -2.15 -3.14
C GLU A 59 5.39 -1.42 -1.89
N LEU A 60 4.33 -1.94 -1.26
CA LEU A 60 3.68 -1.30 -0.11
C LEU A 60 4.46 -1.45 1.20
N ARG A 61 5.03 -2.64 1.46
CA ARG A 61 5.76 -2.98 2.69
C ARG A 61 6.91 -3.95 2.37
N PRO A 62 7.99 -3.49 1.69
CA PRO A 62 9.14 -4.33 1.37
C PRO A 62 9.87 -4.87 2.62
N ASP A 63 9.66 -4.27 3.78
CA ASP A 63 10.22 -4.71 5.07
C ASP A 63 9.58 -5.99 5.62
N ILE A 64 8.31 -6.24 5.30
CA ILE A 64 7.60 -7.49 5.66
C ILE A 64 7.47 -8.42 4.45
N TYR A 65 7.35 -7.85 3.25
CA TYR A 65 7.23 -8.58 2.00
C TYR A 65 8.40 -8.23 1.08
N PRO A 66 9.62 -8.73 1.33
CA PRO A 66 10.75 -8.48 0.43
C PRO A 66 10.39 -8.96 -0.99
N PRO A 67 10.78 -8.24 -2.05
CA PRO A 67 10.56 -8.70 -3.42
C PRO A 67 11.27 -10.04 -3.63
N GLU A 68 10.59 -11.00 -4.27
CA GLU A 68 11.14 -12.36 -4.48
C GLU A 68 12.20 -12.44 -5.60
N ASP A 69 12.64 -11.30 -6.15
CA ASP A 69 13.69 -11.23 -7.17
C ASP A 69 15.09 -11.40 -6.57
N THR A 70 15.42 -12.66 -6.26
CA THR A 70 16.71 -13.34 -6.57
C THR A 70 16.66 -14.80 -6.10
N LYS A 71 15.68 -15.57 -6.58
CA LYS A 71 15.90 -16.98 -6.90
C LYS A 71 15.65 -17.18 -8.38
N GLN A 72 16.48 -16.56 -9.21
CA GLN A 72 16.61 -17.02 -10.58
C GLN A 72 17.42 -18.31 -10.52
N ALA A 73 16.69 -19.43 -10.62
CA ALA A 73 17.25 -20.74 -10.86
C ALA A 73 17.94 -20.74 -12.23
N ALA A 74 19.26 -20.94 -12.22
CA ALA A 74 20.05 -21.66 -13.22
C ALA A 74 21.42 -21.97 -12.61
#